data_AF-A0A7C3PSL8-F1
#
_entry.id   AF-A0A7C3PSL8-F1
#
_cell.length_a   1.000
_cell.length_b   1.000
_cell.length_c   1.000
_cell.angle_alpha   90.00
_cell.angle_beta   90.00
_cell.angle_gamma   90.00
#
_symmetry.space_group_name_H-M   'P 1'
#
loop_
_entity.id
_entity.type
_entity.pdbx_description
1 polymer ?
#
loop_
_entity_poly.entity_id
_entity_poly.type
_entity_poly.pdbx_seq_one_letter_code
_entity_poly.pdbx_strand_id
1 'polypeptide(L)'
;SNYFYKDKHSKGGKLHNMPFWDYNSAWGITACALEEDTGWVYNTWCWPSMGPIPFWYSRMLQDSIYLRDLKCRWITWRSTVLDTANIFTIIDSLAAYLAVPSQRQYAQYNFSETFAGQVDTLKMFIRKRIAWLDANLPGNCWNLGLSENASFGDMFSVYPNPASGEVSLSFYLGSEKKLTIELYSTLGEKVKTLGEQEFQAGSNTVSFDVSRIPPGVYFMQVSDGVTSFGKKLVIAD
;
A
#
# COMPACT_ATOMS: atom_id res chain seq x y z
N SER A 1 19.10 -12.19 -8.28
CA SER A 1 19.96 -11.39 -9.19
C SER A 1 19.14 -10.39 -9.99
N ASN A 2 19.72 -9.28 -10.47
CA ASN A 2 19.02 -8.33 -11.34
C ASN A 2 19.98 -7.67 -12.34
N TYR A 3 19.45 -7.30 -13.50
CA TYR A 3 20.18 -6.52 -14.51
C TYR A 3 19.72 -5.06 -14.52
N PHE A 4 20.62 -4.18 -14.93
CA PHE A 4 20.30 -2.79 -15.24
C PHE A 4 20.39 -2.56 -16.75
N TYR A 5 19.46 -1.76 -17.27
CA TYR A 5 19.58 -1.21 -18.61
C TYR A 5 19.20 0.26 -18.61
N LYS A 6 19.76 1.01 -19.56
CA LYS A 6 19.47 2.42 -19.76
C LYS A 6 18.74 2.59 -21.08
N ASP A 7 17.64 3.33 -21.05
CA ASP A 7 17.00 3.74 -22.28
C ASP A 7 17.89 4.71 -23.07
N LYS A 8 17.73 4.69 -24.40
CA LYS A 8 18.37 5.70 -25.26
C LYS A 8 17.89 7.10 -24.85
N HIS A 9 18.70 8.13 -25.11
CA HIS A 9 18.32 9.52 -24.85
C HIS A 9 17.02 9.93 -25.56
N SER A 10 16.79 9.42 -26.78
CA SER A 10 15.54 9.63 -27.52
C SER A 10 14.30 9.01 -26.87
N LYS A 11 14.47 8.19 -25.83
CA LYS A 11 13.41 7.59 -25.02
C LYS A 11 13.43 8.10 -23.56
N GLY A 12 14.02 9.26 -23.32
CA GLY A 12 14.08 9.88 -22.00
C GLY A 12 15.27 9.45 -21.13
N GLY A 13 16.12 8.52 -21.61
CA GLY A 13 17.44 8.26 -21.01
C GLY A 13 17.44 7.66 -19.60
N LYS A 14 16.31 7.13 -19.12
CA LYS A 14 16.16 6.59 -17.76
C LYS A 14 16.91 5.28 -17.57
N LEU A 15 17.36 5.04 -16.34
CA LEU A 15 17.94 3.78 -15.91
C LEU A 15 16.85 2.90 -15.29
N HIS A 16 16.87 1.60 -15.60
CA HIS A 16 15.92 0.60 -15.12
C HIS A 16 16.64 -0.51 -14.36
N ASN A 17 16.07 -0.99 -13.26
CA ASN A 17 16.65 -2.02 -12.37
C ASN A 17 16.02 -3.41 -12.58
N MET A 18 15.57 -3.70 -13.80
CA MET A 18 14.88 -4.92 -14.21
C MET A 18 15.49 -5.46 -15.52
N PRO A 19 15.32 -6.74 -15.87
CA PRO A 19 14.55 -7.78 -15.15
C PRO A 19 15.29 -8.35 -13.94
N PHE A 20 14.50 -8.87 -13.01
CA PHE A 20 14.98 -9.72 -11.91
C PHE A 20 15.05 -11.18 -12.37
N TRP A 21 16.00 -11.93 -11.81
CA TRP A 21 16.25 -13.34 -12.12
C TRP A 21 16.72 -14.07 -10.85
N ASP A 22 16.61 -15.40 -10.85
CA ASP A 22 17.15 -16.28 -9.80
C ASP A 22 16.44 -16.13 -8.44
N TYR A 23 15.20 -16.63 -8.36
CA TYR A 23 14.34 -16.61 -7.16
C TYR A 23 14.25 -17.98 -6.46
N ASN A 24 15.13 -18.93 -6.80
CA ASN A 24 15.24 -20.22 -6.12
C ASN A 24 15.60 -20.07 -4.63
N SER A 25 16.29 -18.99 -4.26
CA SER A 25 16.70 -18.66 -2.90
C SER A 25 15.77 -17.66 -2.20
N ALA A 26 14.48 -17.67 -2.53
CA ALA A 26 13.46 -16.80 -1.93
C ALA A 26 12.48 -17.61 -1.07
N TRP A 27 11.63 -16.90 -0.33
CA TRP A 27 10.47 -17.48 0.39
C TRP A 27 10.81 -18.37 1.60
N GLY A 28 11.69 -17.91 2.48
CA GLY A 28 11.90 -18.56 3.78
C GLY A 28 13.01 -19.61 3.79
N ILE A 29 14.03 -19.43 2.95
CA ILE A 29 15.19 -20.32 2.96
C ILE A 29 16.03 -20.12 4.21
N THR A 30 16.53 -21.19 4.81
CA THR A 30 17.40 -21.15 6.00
C THR A 30 18.82 -20.77 5.61
N ALA A 31 19.01 -19.50 5.23
CA ALA A 31 20.31 -18.92 4.94
C ALA A 31 20.23 -17.41 5.12
N CYS A 32 21.26 -16.81 5.72
CA CYS A 32 21.41 -15.36 5.81
C CYS A 32 20.19 -14.63 6.40
N ALA A 33 19.51 -15.19 7.41
CA ALA A 33 18.30 -14.63 8.00
C ALA A 33 17.16 -14.41 6.98
N LEU A 34 17.18 -15.11 5.84
CA LEU A 34 16.12 -15.07 4.82
C LEU A 34 14.95 -16.00 5.18
N GLU A 35 15.12 -16.81 6.22
CA GLU A 35 14.10 -17.59 6.90
C GLU A 35 13.16 -16.73 7.75
N GLU A 36 13.59 -15.51 8.10
CA GLU A 36 12.81 -14.58 8.89
C GLU A 36 11.60 -14.07 8.08
N ASP A 37 10.41 -14.24 8.65
CA ASP A 37 9.17 -13.73 8.07
C ASP A 37 8.96 -12.22 8.34
N THR A 38 9.81 -11.62 9.18
CA THR A 38 9.81 -10.19 9.52
C THR A 38 11.12 -9.50 9.14
N GLY A 39 11.13 -8.17 9.15
CA GLY A 39 12.33 -7.37 8.89
C GLY A 39 12.64 -7.10 7.41
N TRP A 40 13.68 -6.30 7.17
CA TRP A 40 14.08 -5.84 5.85
C TRP A 40 15.43 -6.44 5.43
N VAL A 41 15.43 -7.17 4.32
CA VAL A 41 16.62 -7.87 3.82
C VAL A 41 17.75 -6.91 3.44
N TYR A 42 17.45 -5.66 3.02
CA TYR A 42 18.49 -4.69 2.65
C TYR A 42 19.39 -4.23 3.82
N ASN A 43 19.05 -4.60 5.06
CA ASN A 43 19.88 -4.39 6.25
C ASN A 43 20.74 -5.61 6.60
N THR A 44 20.65 -6.70 5.82
CA THR A 44 21.34 -7.95 6.09
C THR A 44 22.69 -8.00 5.39
N TRP A 45 23.67 -8.61 6.05
CA TRP A 45 24.98 -8.92 5.50
C TRP A 45 25.05 -10.42 5.19
N CYS A 46 25.04 -10.79 3.92
CA CYS A 46 25.02 -12.19 3.48
C CYS A 46 26.15 -12.41 2.49
N TRP A 47 27.02 -13.41 2.74
CA TRP A 47 28.24 -13.74 1.99
C TRP A 47 29.31 -12.62 1.91
N PRO A 48 30.60 -12.91 2.20
CA PRO A 48 31.67 -11.89 2.17
C PRO A 48 31.94 -11.28 0.78
N SER A 49 31.43 -11.88 -0.30
CA SER A 49 31.57 -11.42 -1.69
C SER A 49 30.34 -10.71 -2.25
N MET A 50 29.20 -10.77 -1.57
CA MET A 50 28.03 -9.96 -1.90
C MET A 50 28.11 -8.75 -0.98
N GLY A 51 28.69 -7.66 -1.49
CA GLY A 51 28.69 -6.37 -0.79
C GLY A 51 27.27 -5.99 -0.32
N PRO A 52 27.14 -4.96 0.53
CA PRO A 52 25.84 -4.59 1.10
C PRO A 52 24.81 -4.51 -0.02
N ILE A 53 23.61 -5.04 0.25
CA ILE A 53 22.48 -4.87 -0.67
C ILE A 53 22.44 -3.41 -1.08
N PRO A 54 22.34 -3.12 -2.39
CA PRO A 54 22.73 -1.82 -2.89
C PRO A 54 22.15 -0.63 -2.13
N PHE A 55 23.01 0.32 -1.78
CA PHE A 55 22.70 1.47 -0.91
C PHE A 55 21.49 2.28 -1.38
N TRP A 56 21.14 2.22 -2.67
CA TRP A 56 20.02 2.99 -3.20
C TRP A 56 18.68 2.58 -2.60
N TYR A 57 18.49 1.34 -2.11
CA TYR A 57 17.23 0.98 -1.45
C TYR A 57 17.00 1.81 -0.18
N SER A 58 18.00 1.93 0.69
CA SER A 58 17.88 2.78 1.88
C SER A 58 17.79 4.27 1.51
N ARG A 59 18.45 4.70 0.43
CA ARG A 59 18.35 6.09 -0.06
C ARG A 59 16.97 6.42 -0.63
N MET A 60 16.37 5.53 -1.44
CA MET A 60 15.04 5.73 -2.02
C MET A 60 13.96 5.77 -0.94
N LEU A 61 14.11 5.00 0.14
CA LEU A 61 13.19 5.02 1.29
C LEU A 61 13.25 6.33 2.10
N GLN A 62 14.17 7.25 1.80
CA GLN A 62 14.18 8.61 2.38
C GLN A 62 13.35 9.61 1.57
N ASP A 63 12.94 9.24 0.35
CA ASP A 63 12.12 10.07 -0.53
C ASP A 63 10.63 9.80 -0.28
N SER A 64 9.88 10.84 0.09
CA SER A 64 8.46 10.71 0.44
C SER A 64 7.57 10.36 -0.75
N ILE A 65 7.95 10.77 -1.97
CA ILE A 65 7.22 10.43 -3.21
C ILE A 65 7.44 8.95 -3.53
N TYR A 66 8.68 8.46 -3.41
CA TYR A 66 8.98 7.05 -3.58
C TYR A 66 8.24 6.18 -2.57
N LEU A 67 8.24 6.56 -1.28
CA LEU A 67 7.52 5.85 -0.23
C LEU A 67 6.01 5.76 -0.49
N ARG A 68 5.40 6.86 -0.94
CA ARG A 68 4.00 6.86 -1.37
C ARG A 68 3.76 5.89 -2.52
N ASP A 69 4.56 5.99 -3.59
CA ASP A 69 4.39 5.16 -4.78
C ASP A 69 4.60 3.68 -4.48
N LEU A 70 5.57 3.37 -3.60
CA LEU A 70 5.80 2.03 -3.08
C LEU A 70 4.55 1.49 -2.36
N LYS A 71 3.99 2.26 -1.41
CA LYS A 71 2.79 1.85 -0.67
C LYS A 71 1.58 1.70 -1.60
N CYS A 72 1.39 2.59 -2.57
CA CYS A 72 0.29 2.48 -3.53
C CYS A 72 0.43 1.30 -4.47
N ARG A 73 1.64 1.04 -4.98
CA ARG A 73 1.92 -0.14 -5.79
C ARG A 73 1.61 -1.40 -5.02
N TRP A 74 2.04 -1.48 -3.76
CA TRP A 74 1.76 -2.61 -2.89
C TRP A 74 0.26 -2.85 -2.73
N ILE A 75 -0.52 -1.84 -2.35
CA ILE A 75 -1.97 -1.98 -2.17
C ILE A 75 -2.64 -2.44 -3.49
N THR A 76 -2.26 -1.85 -4.62
CA THR A 76 -2.79 -2.23 -5.94
C THR A 76 -2.49 -3.69 -6.29
N TRP A 77 -1.29 -4.17 -5.96
CA TRP A 77 -0.93 -5.56 -6.20
C TRP A 77 -1.56 -6.52 -5.20
N ARG A 78 -1.72 -6.09 -3.93
CA ARG A 78 -2.41 -6.86 -2.89
C ARG A 78 -3.89 -7.06 -3.17
N SER A 79 -4.54 -6.15 -3.91
CA SER A 79 -5.90 -6.35 -4.41
C SER A 79 -5.99 -7.18 -5.70
N THR A 80 -4.85 -7.62 -6.24
CA THR A 80 -4.78 -8.37 -7.51
C THR A 80 -3.83 -9.57 -7.41
N VAL A 81 -2.70 -9.53 -8.11
CA VAL A 81 -1.79 -10.68 -8.30
C VAL A 81 -1.11 -11.14 -7.02
N LEU A 82 -0.89 -10.23 -6.06
CA LEU A 82 -0.31 -10.54 -4.76
C LEU A 82 -1.36 -10.84 -3.70
N ASP A 83 -2.64 -11.02 -4.06
CA ASP A 83 -3.63 -11.54 -3.12
C ASP A 83 -3.18 -12.90 -2.52
N THR A 84 -3.37 -13.10 -1.22
CA THR A 84 -2.86 -14.30 -0.53
C THR A 84 -3.57 -15.56 -1.02
N ALA A 85 -4.89 -15.50 -1.27
CA ALA A 85 -5.64 -16.63 -1.80
C ALA A 85 -5.26 -16.90 -3.26
N ASN A 86 -5.03 -15.85 -4.05
CA ASN A 86 -4.51 -15.99 -5.41
C ASN A 86 -3.14 -16.69 -5.45
N ILE A 87 -2.19 -16.26 -4.61
CA ILE A 87 -0.87 -16.90 -4.51
C ILE A 87 -1.02 -18.38 -4.12
N PHE A 88 -1.88 -18.70 -3.14
CA PHE A 88 -2.08 -20.09 -2.72
C PHE A 88 -2.75 -20.94 -3.79
N THR A 89 -3.66 -20.37 -4.57
CA THR A 89 -4.27 -21.03 -5.72
C THR A 89 -3.22 -21.42 -6.76
N ILE A 90 -2.26 -20.52 -7.03
CA ILE A 90 -1.13 -20.81 -7.94
C ILE A 90 -0.26 -21.95 -7.37
N ILE A 91 0.10 -21.87 -6.08
CA ILE A 91 0.89 -22.90 -5.40
C ILE A 91 0.18 -24.26 -5.48
N ASP A 92 -1.12 -24.30 -5.19
CA ASP A 92 -1.91 -25.54 -5.23
C ASP A 92 -1.99 -26.12 -6.64
N SER A 93 -2.19 -25.27 -7.65
CA SER A 93 -2.18 -25.71 -9.04
C SER A 93 -0.85 -26.33 -9.44
N LEU A 94 0.28 -25.74 -9.02
CA LEU A 94 1.61 -26.26 -9.31
C LEU A 94 1.90 -27.52 -8.50
N ALA A 95 1.50 -27.58 -7.23
CA ALA A 95 1.66 -28.75 -6.37
C ALA A 95 0.88 -29.94 -6.91
N ALA A 96 -0.35 -29.73 -7.40
CA ALA A 96 -1.14 -30.76 -8.05
C ALA A 96 -0.45 -31.30 -9.31
N TYR A 97 0.08 -30.40 -10.15
CA TYR A 97 0.86 -30.80 -11.34
C TYR A 97 2.12 -31.60 -10.97
N LEU A 98 2.77 -31.26 -9.85
CA LEU A 98 4.01 -31.87 -9.38
C LEU A 98 3.80 -33.10 -8.48
N ALA A 99 2.56 -33.50 -8.19
CA ALA A 99 2.25 -34.56 -7.20
C ALA A 99 2.90 -35.91 -7.55
N VAL A 100 2.88 -36.31 -8.81
CA VAL A 100 3.49 -37.59 -9.26
C VAL A 100 5.02 -37.50 -9.36
N PRO A 101 5.63 -36.49 -10.01
CA PRO A 101 7.10 -36.39 -10.05
C PRO A 101 7.73 -36.21 -8.66
N SER A 102 7.06 -35.53 -7.72
CA SER A 102 7.59 -35.35 -6.36
C SER A 102 7.69 -36.69 -5.61
N GLN A 103 6.72 -37.59 -5.72
CA GLN A 103 6.81 -38.94 -5.14
C GLN A 103 8.05 -39.70 -5.63
N ARG A 104 8.32 -39.64 -6.94
CA ARG A 104 9.51 -40.29 -7.53
C ARG A 104 10.80 -39.69 -7.00
N GLN A 105 10.89 -38.36 -6.94
CA GLN A 105 12.06 -37.66 -6.44
C GLN A 105 12.30 -37.99 -4.95
N TYR A 106 11.26 -37.99 -4.13
CA TYR A 106 11.38 -38.24 -2.70
C TYR A 106 11.81 -39.67 -2.39
N ALA A 107 11.28 -40.64 -3.14
CA ALA A 107 11.73 -42.03 -3.06
C ALA A 107 13.18 -42.19 -3.55
N GLN A 108 13.58 -41.49 -4.63
CA GLN A 108 14.93 -41.60 -5.18
C GLN A 108 16.02 -41.09 -4.21
N TYR A 109 15.74 -40.00 -3.51
CA TYR A 109 16.72 -39.33 -2.64
C TYR A 109 16.50 -39.58 -1.14
N ASN A 110 15.55 -40.45 -0.77
CA ASN A 110 15.23 -40.80 0.62
C ASN A 110 15.00 -39.58 1.52
N PHE A 111 14.22 -38.60 1.05
CA PHE A 111 13.86 -37.45 1.88
C PHE A 111 12.98 -37.90 3.06
N SER A 112 13.27 -37.39 4.25
CA SER A 112 12.49 -37.65 5.48
C SER A 112 11.24 -36.79 5.59
N GLU A 113 11.22 -35.66 4.88
CA GLU A 113 10.10 -34.74 4.77
C GLU A 113 9.12 -35.17 3.66
N THR A 114 7.96 -34.50 3.60
CA THR A 114 6.95 -34.76 2.55
C THR A 114 6.77 -33.53 1.67
N PHE A 115 6.48 -33.75 0.38
CA PHE A 115 6.21 -32.67 -0.56
C PHE A 115 5.02 -31.81 -0.12
N ALA A 116 3.96 -32.44 0.41
CA ALA A 116 2.82 -31.71 0.96
C ALA A 116 3.22 -30.84 2.16
N GLY A 117 4.03 -31.36 3.09
CA GLY A 117 4.56 -30.60 4.22
C GLY A 117 5.44 -29.41 3.78
N GLN A 118 6.22 -29.57 2.71
CA GLN A 118 7.00 -28.47 2.12
C GLN A 118 6.10 -27.39 1.49
N VAL A 119 5.02 -27.78 0.81
CA VAL A 119 4.00 -26.85 0.31
C VAL A 119 3.35 -26.07 1.45
N ASP A 120 2.97 -26.75 2.53
CA ASP A 120 2.37 -26.11 3.71
C ASP A 120 3.34 -25.14 4.40
N THR A 121 4.61 -25.52 4.50
CA THR A 121 5.67 -24.67 5.07
C THR A 121 5.86 -23.40 4.25
N LEU A 122 5.92 -23.51 2.91
CA LEU A 122 5.99 -22.36 2.00
C LEU A 122 4.79 -21.42 2.17
N LYS A 123 3.57 -21.97 2.20
CA LYS A 123 2.35 -21.18 2.40
C LYS A 123 2.35 -20.49 3.76
N MET A 124 2.81 -21.17 4.81
CA MET A 124 2.91 -20.60 6.15
C MET A 124 3.85 -19.40 6.16
N PHE A 125 5.05 -19.54 5.58
CA PHE A 125 6.00 -18.43 5.45
C PHE A 125 5.38 -17.25 4.70
N ILE A 126 4.80 -17.50 3.52
CA ILE A 126 4.16 -16.46 2.69
C ILE A 126 3.07 -15.73 3.47
N ARG A 127 2.20 -16.46 4.18
CA ARG A 127 1.12 -15.86 4.98
C ARG A 127 1.67 -14.89 6.02
N LYS A 128 2.65 -15.33 6.80
CA LYS A 128 3.23 -14.49 7.86
C LYS A 128 3.99 -13.31 7.27
N ARG A 129 4.75 -13.55 6.20
CA ARG A 129 5.52 -12.50 5.52
C ARG A 129 4.64 -11.42 4.92
N ILE A 130 3.56 -11.79 4.24
CA ILE A 130 2.59 -10.84 3.69
C ILE A 130 1.91 -10.05 4.81
N ALA A 131 1.49 -10.71 5.89
CA ALA A 131 0.87 -10.01 7.03
C ALA A 131 1.83 -8.98 7.66
N TRP A 132 3.11 -9.33 7.79
CA TRP A 132 4.12 -8.40 8.26
C TRP A 132 4.32 -7.23 7.30
N LEU A 133 4.43 -7.49 5.99
CA LEU A 133 4.56 -6.44 4.97
C LEU A 133 3.34 -5.52 4.93
N ASP A 134 2.12 -6.05 5.02
CA ASP A 134 0.88 -5.27 5.07
C ASP A 134 0.92 -4.26 6.23
N ALA A 135 1.40 -4.70 7.40
CA ALA A 135 1.53 -3.88 8.61
C ALA A 135 2.73 -2.90 8.59
N ASN A 136 3.84 -3.24 7.93
CA ASN A 136 5.12 -2.53 8.09
C ASN A 136 5.62 -1.82 6.84
N LEU A 137 4.96 -1.97 5.67
CA LEU A 137 5.41 -1.28 4.46
C LEU A 137 5.32 0.24 4.66
N PRO A 138 6.44 0.98 4.52
CA PRO A 138 6.51 2.40 4.84
C PRO A 138 5.80 3.24 3.77
N GLY A 139 5.50 4.49 4.14
CA GLY A 139 4.76 5.42 3.31
C GLY A 139 3.24 5.24 3.43
N ASN A 140 2.53 6.21 2.89
CA ASN A 140 1.07 6.21 2.85
C ASN A 140 0.64 6.22 1.40
N CYS A 141 -0.25 5.30 1.02
CA CYS A 141 -0.87 5.37 -0.29
C CYS A 141 -1.98 6.41 -0.27
N TRP A 142 -1.59 7.66 -0.46
CA TRP A 142 -2.52 8.68 -0.87
C TRP A 142 -2.44 8.72 -2.39
N ASN A 143 -3.60 8.65 -3.03
CA ASN A 143 -3.73 8.77 -4.47
C ASN A 143 -3.45 10.23 -4.85
N LEU A 144 -2.21 10.66 -4.66
CA LEU A 144 -1.70 11.96 -5.05
C LEU A 144 -1.68 11.96 -6.58
N GLY A 145 -2.77 12.40 -7.17
CA GLY A 145 -2.81 12.81 -8.57
C GLY A 145 -1.86 14.00 -8.73
N LEU A 146 -0.57 13.72 -8.91
CA LEU A 146 0.42 14.72 -9.30
C LEU A 146 0.18 15.10 -10.77
N SER A 147 -0.80 15.96 -11.03
CA SER A 147 -0.40 17.21 -11.66
C SER A 147 0.27 18.04 -10.58
N GLU A 148 1.42 18.64 -10.89
CA GLU A 148 2.15 19.54 -9.99
C GLU A 148 1.17 20.48 -9.26
N ASN A 149 1.31 20.56 -7.94
CA ASN A 149 0.35 21.05 -6.92
C ASN A 149 -0.46 19.94 -6.24
N ALA A 150 0.22 19.14 -5.41
CA ALA A 150 -0.42 18.32 -4.40
C ALA A 150 -1.28 19.23 -3.50
N SER A 151 -2.57 19.23 -3.80
CA SER A 151 -3.58 20.00 -3.10
C SER A 151 -3.98 19.18 -1.86
N PHE A 152 -3.99 19.81 -0.67
CA PHE A 152 -4.32 19.25 0.67
C PHE A 152 -5.55 18.29 0.70
N GLY A 153 -6.39 18.25 -0.33
CA GLY A 153 -7.63 17.48 -0.42
C GLY A 153 -7.50 15.96 -0.43
N ASP A 154 -6.29 15.43 -0.67
CA ASP A 154 -6.00 14.00 -0.51
C ASP A 154 -5.71 13.58 0.93
N MET A 155 -5.67 14.56 1.86
CA MET A 155 -5.43 14.34 3.29
C MET A 155 -6.73 14.18 4.09
N PHE A 156 -7.91 14.16 3.46
CA PHE A 156 -9.21 14.12 4.11
C PHE A 156 -10.02 12.88 3.69
N SER A 157 -10.64 12.21 4.65
CA SER A 157 -11.60 11.11 4.45
C SER A 157 -12.93 11.48 5.08
N VAL A 158 -14.02 11.23 4.36
CA VAL A 158 -15.40 11.47 4.82
C VAL A 158 -16.13 10.13 4.83
N TYR A 159 -16.59 9.68 6.00
CA TYR A 159 -17.24 8.38 6.17
C TYR A 159 -18.31 8.40 7.27
N PRO A 160 -19.34 7.54 7.21
CA PRO A 160 -19.66 6.66 6.08
C PRO A 160 -20.08 7.47 4.85
N ASN A 161 -19.91 6.88 3.66
CA ASN A 161 -20.35 7.47 2.41
C ASN A 161 -20.85 6.34 1.49
N PRO A 162 -22.18 6.15 1.32
CA PRO A 162 -23.26 7.07 1.73
C PRO A 162 -23.47 7.22 3.25
N ALA A 163 -23.94 8.38 3.69
CA ALA A 163 -24.29 8.70 5.08
C ALA A 163 -25.81 8.86 5.26
N SER A 164 -26.37 8.38 6.37
CA SER A 164 -27.80 8.56 6.73
C SER A 164 -27.99 9.30 8.06
N GLY A 165 -26.91 9.83 8.65
CA GLY A 165 -26.94 10.46 9.96
C GLY A 165 -25.65 11.19 10.29
N GLU A 166 -24.85 10.65 11.20
CA GLU A 166 -23.56 11.22 11.57
C GLU A 166 -22.48 10.86 10.52
N VAL A 167 -21.68 11.85 10.13
CA VAL A 167 -20.54 11.69 9.22
C VAL A 167 -19.26 12.17 9.90
N SER A 168 -18.20 11.37 9.82
CA SER A 168 -16.88 11.70 10.31
C SER A 168 -15.97 12.19 9.17
N LEU A 169 -15.27 13.29 9.44
CA LEU A 169 -14.20 13.86 8.64
C LEU A 169 -12.87 13.60 9.36
N SER A 170 -12.03 12.74 8.80
CA SER A 170 -10.68 12.49 9.31
C SER A 170 -9.62 13.10 8.41
N PHE A 171 -8.62 13.74 9.01
CA PHE A 171 -7.55 14.41 8.26
C PHE A 171 -6.26 14.57 9.04
N TYR A 172 -5.17 14.87 8.31
CA TYR A 172 -3.86 15.14 8.91
C TYR A 172 -3.44 16.58 8.65
N LEU A 173 -2.87 17.23 9.66
CA LEU A 173 -2.27 18.55 9.56
C LEU A 173 -0.77 18.51 9.83
N GLY A 174 0.03 19.12 8.96
CA GLY A 174 1.47 19.27 9.16
C GLY A 174 1.85 20.30 10.24
N SER A 175 0.95 21.25 10.50
CA SER A 175 1.06 22.29 11.51
C SER A 175 -0.33 22.66 12.00
N GLU A 176 -0.41 23.32 13.16
CA GLU A 176 -1.67 23.88 13.64
C GLU A 176 -2.29 24.83 12.60
N LYS A 177 -3.59 24.68 12.34
CA LYS A 177 -4.35 25.49 11.39
C LYS A 177 -5.80 25.67 11.82
N LYS A 178 -6.36 26.84 11.51
CA LYS A 178 -7.80 27.10 11.57
C LYS A 178 -8.47 26.67 10.27
N LEU A 179 -9.47 25.80 10.35
CA LEU A 179 -10.19 25.28 9.19
C LEU A 179 -11.68 25.62 9.26
N THR A 180 -12.26 25.92 8.10
CA THR A 180 -13.70 26.05 7.88
C THR A 180 -14.19 24.85 7.08
N ILE A 181 -15.23 24.17 7.58
CA ILE A 181 -15.87 23.04 6.91
C ILE A 181 -17.27 23.46 6.43
N GLU A 182 -17.53 23.31 5.14
CA GLU A 182 -18.78 23.70 4.49
C GLU A 182 -19.30 22.59 3.58
N LEU A 183 -20.60 22.61 3.28
CA LEU A 183 -21.26 21.67 2.39
C LEU A 183 -21.90 22.41 1.22
N TYR A 184 -21.66 21.92 0.00
CA TYR A 184 -22.13 22.50 -1.25
C TYR A 184 -22.99 21.51 -2.03
N SER A 185 -23.98 22.01 -2.77
CA SER A 185 -24.78 21.21 -3.72
C SER A 185 -24.00 20.93 -5.01
N THR A 186 -24.53 20.06 -5.88
CA THR A 186 -23.95 19.80 -7.21
C THR A 186 -23.96 21.02 -8.13
N LEU A 187 -24.77 22.04 -7.81
CA LEU A 187 -24.83 23.32 -8.52
C LEU A 187 -23.84 24.35 -7.95
N GLY A 188 -23.07 24.00 -6.92
CA GLY A 188 -22.12 24.89 -6.26
C GLY A 188 -22.75 25.85 -5.24
N GLU A 189 -24.02 25.67 -4.90
CA GLU A 189 -24.68 26.46 -3.87
C GLU A 189 -24.26 25.99 -2.47
N LYS A 190 -23.91 26.93 -1.59
CA LYS A 190 -23.60 26.59 -0.20
C LYS A 190 -24.87 26.19 0.54
N VAL A 191 -24.90 24.95 1.01
CA VAL A 191 -26.03 24.36 1.74
C VAL A 191 -25.90 24.65 3.23
N LYS A 192 -24.71 24.45 3.80
CA LYS A 192 -24.49 24.61 5.25
C LYS A 192 -23.01 24.80 5.58
N THR A 193 -22.70 25.63 6.57
CA THR A 193 -21.39 25.63 7.24
C THR A 193 -21.46 24.66 8.42
N LEU A 194 -20.62 23.63 8.40
CA LEU A 194 -20.62 22.56 9.42
C LEU A 194 -19.82 22.97 10.66
N GLY A 195 -18.77 23.76 10.49
CA GLY A 195 -18.01 24.32 11.60
C GLY A 195 -16.78 25.11 11.17
N GLU A 196 -16.23 25.88 12.11
CA GLU A 196 -14.98 26.59 11.96
C GLU A 196 -14.19 26.42 13.26
N GLN A 197 -13.03 25.77 13.20
CA GLN A 197 -12.28 25.37 14.38
C GLN A 197 -10.76 25.32 14.13
N GLU A 198 -9.99 25.53 15.19
CA GLU A 198 -8.54 25.33 15.21
C GLU A 198 -8.20 23.88 15.50
N PHE A 199 -7.30 23.33 14.67
CA PHE A 199 -6.85 21.94 14.77
C PHE A 199 -5.35 21.89 14.92
N GLN A 200 -4.90 21.04 15.82
CA GLN A 200 -3.49 20.83 16.10
C GLN A 200 -2.81 20.02 14.98
N ALA A 201 -1.49 20.11 14.91
CA ALA A 201 -0.69 19.25 14.05
C ALA A 201 -0.91 17.77 14.40
N GLY A 202 -0.90 16.90 13.39
CA GLY A 202 -1.19 15.47 13.54
C GLY A 202 -2.56 15.08 12.98
N SER A 203 -3.01 13.88 13.36
CA SER A 203 -4.29 13.32 12.92
C SER A 203 -5.45 13.88 13.72
N ASN A 204 -6.48 14.36 13.02
CA ASN A 204 -7.70 14.92 13.59
C ASN A 204 -8.92 14.16 13.04
N THR A 205 -10.00 14.10 13.82
CA THR A 205 -11.28 13.56 13.38
C THR A 205 -12.40 14.37 14.00
N VAL A 206 -13.37 14.77 13.18
CA VAL A 206 -14.52 15.59 13.58
C VAL A 206 -15.79 14.96 13.01
N SER A 207 -16.84 14.89 13.81
CA SER A 207 -18.13 14.36 13.38
C SER A 207 -19.16 15.47 13.19
N PHE A 208 -20.03 15.30 12.20
CA PHE A 208 -21.11 16.22 11.86
C PHE A 208 -22.42 15.46 11.67
N ASP A 209 -23.52 15.99 12.21
CA ASP A 209 -24.86 15.46 11.97
C ASP A 209 -25.42 16.00 10.64
N VAL A 210 -25.63 15.10 9.68
CA VAL A 210 -26.23 15.39 8.37
C VAL A 210 -27.66 14.85 8.23
N SER A 211 -28.28 14.32 9.30
CA SER A 211 -29.65 13.77 9.29
C SER A 211 -30.73 14.75 8.84
N ARG A 212 -30.49 16.05 8.99
CA ARG A 212 -31.42 17.13 8.60
C ARG A 212 -31.16 17.66 7.19
N ILE A 213 -30.22 17.07 6.46
CA ILE A 213 -29.90 17.46 5.09
C ILE A 213 -30.63 16.48 4.16
N PRO A 214 -31.35 16.97 3.14
CA PRO A 214 -32.04 16.08 2.21
C PRO A 214 -31.11 15.04 1.59
N PRO A 215 -31.61 13.84 1.24
CA PRO A 215 -30.83 12.86 0.50
C PRO A 215 -30.38 13.43 -0.84
N GLY A 216 -29.15 13.12 -1.23
CA GLY A 216 -28.57 13.66 -2.45
C GLY A 216 -27.05 13.58 -2.50
N VAL A 217 -26.47 14.12 -3.57
CA VAL A 217 -25.03 14.25 -3.74
C VAL A 217 -24.60 15.66 -3.33
N TYR A 218 -23.60 15.73 -2.47
CA TYR A 218 -23.03 16.97 -1.95
C TYR A 218 -21.51 16.94 -2.06
N PHE A 219 -20.90 18.11 -1.94
CA PHE A 219 -19.45 18.27 -1.82
C PHE A 219 -19.13 18.92 -0.47
N MET A 220 -18.44 18.18 0.40
CA MET A 220 -17.90 18.72 1.65
C MET A 220 -16.59 19.41 1.34
N GLN A 221 -16.54 20.72 1.56
CA GLN A 221 -15.37 21.56 1.38
C GLN A 221 -14.70 21.85 2.73
N VAL A 222 -13.37 21.71 2.79
CA VAL A 222 -12.54 22.12 3.92
C VAL A 222 -11.57 23.19 3.43
N SER A 223 -11.50 24.32 4.14
CA SER A 223 -10.70 25.48 3.74
C SER A 223 -9.92 26.07 4.90
N ASP A 224 -8.68 26.51 4.67
CA ASP A 224 -7.89 27.31 5.62
C ASP A 224 -7.90 28.81 5.28
N GLY A 225 -8.81 29.24 4.40
CA GLY A 225 -8.96 30.63 3.93
C GLY A 225 -8.04 31.00 2.77
N VAL A 226 -6.99 30.22 2.52
CA VAL A 226 -6.09 30.38 1.36
C VAL A 226 -6.28 29.24 0.37
N THR A 227 -6.45 28.02 0.89
CA THR A 227 -6.61 26.80 0.12
C THR A 227 -7.90 26.10 0.52
N SER A 228 -8.60 25.49 -0.44
CA SER A 228 -9.85 24.78 -0.21
C SER A 228 -9.90 23.45 -0.95
N PHE A 229 -10.57 22.45 -0.36
CA PHE A 229 -10.58 21.07 -0.84
C PHE A 229 -11.95 20.45 -0.70
N GLY A 230 -12.41 19.73 -1.72
CA GLY A 230 -13.72 19.09 -1.74
C GLY A 230 -13.65 17.57 -1.75
N LYS A 231 -14.49 16.91 -0.96
CA LYS A 231 -14.82 15.48 -1.10
C LYS A 231 -16.30 15.30 -1.38
N LYS A 232 -16.62 14.40 -2.30
CA LYS A 232 -18.01 14.00 -2.58
C LYS A 232 -18.57 13.26 -1.35
N LEU A 233 -19.75 13.67 -0.90
CA LEU A 233 -20.56 13.01 0.12
C LEU A 233 -21.92 12.67 -0.48
N VAL A 234 -22.35 11.42 -0.32
CA VAL A 234 -23.71 10.98 -0.67
C VAL A 234 -24.50 10.87 0.63
N ILE A 235 -25.64 11.55 0.71
CA ILE A 235 -26.58 11.44 1.82
C ILE A 235 -27.73 10.56 1.36
N ALA A 236 -28.02 9.51 2.12
CA ALA A 236 -29.09 8.55 1.89
C ALA A 236 -30.23 8.79 2.89
N ASP A 237 -31.42 8.28 2.56
CA ASP A 237 -32.60 8.25 3.43
C ASP A 237 -32.36 7.49 4.75
#